data_AF-A0A511D2A5-F1
#
_entry.id   AF-A0A511D2A5-F1
#
_cell.length_a   1.000
_cell.length_b   1.000
_cell.length_c   1.000
_cell.angle_alpha   90.00
_cell.angle_beta   90.00
_cell.angle_gamma   90.00
#
_symmetry.space_group_name_H-M   'P 1'
#
loop_
_entity.id
_entity.type
_entity.pdbx_description
1 polymer ?
#
loop_
_entity_poly.entity_id
_entity_poly.type
_entity_poly.pdbx_seq_one_letter_code
_entity_poly.pdbx_strand_id
1 'polypeptide(L)'
;MFTRPLPVVHRLTTQALDALDAAGPTGLRHVETIAKILAGPAAERLAPQVWAGAEEQLAAKTAVYTPSELPAYGTRLVEMLDADGPEPDDEQPPDPVNELTLTRHRDGSGGTLTGRFDDAALSDAIVTLLDAKSAPLTGDDDRPAARRLAEALAEVCG
;
A
#
# COMPACT_ATOMS: atom_id res chain seq x y z
N MET A 1 -24.35 -18.67 -18.56
CA MET A 1 -25.02 -19.12 -17.32
C MET A 1 -23.92 -19.31 -16.29
N PHE A 2 -23.58 -18.22 -15.58
CA PHE A 2 -22.47 -18.18 -14.63
C PHE A 2 -22.89 -18.91 -13.36
N THR A 3 -22.36 -20.11 -13.14
CA THR A 3 -22.44 -20.80 -11.87
C THR A 3 -21.55 -20.05 -10.87
N ARG A 4 -22.17 -19.23 -10.02
CA ARG A 4 -21.49 -18.65 -8.85
C ARG A 4 -20.87 -19.81 -8.05
N PRO A 5 -19.56 -19.81 -7.77
CA PRO A 5 -19.00 -20.83 -6.88
C PRO A 5 -19.64 -20.65 -5.48
N LEU A 6 -20.04 -21.78 -4.90
CA LEU A 6 -20.66 -21.87 -3.58
C LEU A 6 -19.71 -21.29 -2.51
N PRO A 7 -20.23 -20.74 -1.39
CA PRO A 7 -19.41 -20.10 -0.36
C PRO A 7 -18.34 -21.05 0.20
N VAL A 8 -17.14 -20.49 0.40
CA VAL A 8 -15.83 -21.08 0.79
C VAL A 8 -15.85 -21.86 2.12
N VAL A 9 -17.00 -22.00 2.77
CA VAL A 9 -17.19 -22.76 4.01
C VAL A 9 -17.70 -24.17 3.72
N HIS A 10 -16.88 -25.01 3.08
CA HIS A 10 -16.82 -26.46 3.35
C HIS A 10 -15.86 -27.13 2.39
N ARG A 11 -14.66 -27.43 2.89
CA ARG A 11 -13.93 -28.69 2.69
C ARG A 11 -12.65 -28.65 3.52
N LEU A 12 -12.83 -28.53 4.84
CA LEU A 12 -11.83 -29.12 5.74
C LEU A 12 -11.93 -30.62 5.49
N THR A 13 -10.90 -31.17 4.85
CA THR A 13 -10.85 -32.59 4.51
C THR A 13 -11.07 -33.42 5.79
N THR A 14 -11.69 -34.59 5.66
CA THR A 14 -12.04 -35.47 6.79
C THR A 14 -10.86 -35.76 7.73
N GLN A 15 -9.62 -35.73 7.22
CA GLN A 15 -8.38 -35.84 8.01
C GLN A 15 -8.14 -34.67 8.98
N ALA A 16 -8.48 -33.44 8.60
CA ALA A 16 -8.32 -32.27 9.47
C ALA A 16 -9.32 -32.31 10.64
N LEU A 17 -10.52 -32.85 10.41
CA LEU A 17 -11.55 -33.08 11.44
C LEU A 17 -11.15 -34.20 12.41
N ASP A 18 -10.60 -35.32 11.92
CA ASP A 18 -10.13 -36.42 12.77
C ASP A 18 -8.94 -36.00 13.65
N ALA A 19 -8.03 -35.16 13.14
CA ALA A 19 -6.94 -34.58 13.93
C ALA A 19 -7.44 -33.58 14.99
N LEU A 20 -8.57 -32.92 14.74
CA LEU A 20 -9.19 -31.95 15.63
C LEU A 20 -9.82 -32.60 16.86
N ASP A 21 -10.51 -33.71 16.66
CA ASP A 21 -11.23 -34.44 17.71
C ASP A 21 -10.25 -35.04 18.74
N ALA A 22 -9.04 -35.41 18.29
CA ALA A 22 -7.97 -35.90 19.15
C ALA A 22 -7.22 -34.80 19.92
N ALA A 23 -7.24 -33.54 19.47
CA ALA A 23 -6.38 -32.45 19.97
C ALA A 23 -7.03 -31.53 21.02
N GLY A 24 -8.35 -31.61 21.23
CA GLY A 24 -9.08 -30.77 22.19
C GLY A 24 -9.14 -29.28 21.78
N PRO A 25 -9.46 -28.35 22.69
CA PRO A 25 -9.68 -26.92 22.36
C PRO A 25 -8.46 -26.20 21.76
N THR A 26 -7.25 -26.73 21.96
CA THR A 26 -6.02 -26.28 21.28
C THR A 26 -6.03 -26.62 19.79
N GLY A 27 -6.69 -27.71 19.39
CA GLY A 27 -6.91 -28.07 17.99
C GLY A 27 -7.79 -27.06 17.25
N LEU A 28 -8.89 -26.61 17.86
CA LEU A 28 -9.82 -25.66 17.23
C LEU A 28 -9.13 -24.35 16.81
N ARG A 29 -8.24 -23.82 17.67
CA ARG A 29 -7.46 -22.61 17.36
C ARG A 29 -6.54 -22.79 16.15
N HIS A 30 -5.98 -23.98 15.95
CA HIS A 30 -5.18 -24.26 14.76
C HIS A 30 -6.04 -24.27 13.51
N VAL A 31 -7.21 -24.92 13.54
CA VAL A 31 -8.13 -24.92 12.39
C VAL A 31 -8.62 -23.53 12.03
N GLU A 32 -8.99 -22.71 13.01
CA GLU A 32 -9.34 -21.31 12.77
C GLU A 32 -8.19 -20.53 12.13
N THR A 33 -6.95 -20.80 12.57
CA THR A 33 -5.76 -20.16 12.03
C THR A 33 -5.49 -20.58 10.58
N ILE A 34 -5.59 -21.88 10.29
CA ILE A 34 -5.43 -22.42 8.94
C ILE A 34 -6.50 -21.84 8.00
N ALA A 35 -7.76 -21.80 8.44
CA ALA A 35 -8.85 -21.23 7.66
C ALA A 35 -8.61 -19.75 7.33
N LYS A 36 -8.11 -18.96 8.30
CA LYS A 36 -7.75 -17.55 8.07
C LYS A 36 -6.61 -17.39 7.05
N ILE A 37 -5.58 -18.23 7.13
CA ILE A 37 -4.46 -18.22 6.17
C ILE A 37 -4.97 -18.55 4.77
N LEU A 38 -5.79 -19.58 4.63
CA LEU A 38 -6.33 -20.05 3.35
C LEU A 38 -7.47 -19.20 2.78
N ALA A 39 -8.00 -18.26 3.57
CA ALA A 39 -8.94 -17.22 3.13
C ALA A 39 -8.23 -15.90 2.75
N GLY A 40 -6.90 -15.87 2.77
CA GLY A 40 -6.13 -14.69 2.37
C GLY A 40 -6.11 -14.49 0.84
N PRO A 41 -5.87 -13.25 0.35
CA PRO A 41 -5.93 -12.94 -1.08
C PRO A 41 -5.01 -13.80 -1.95
N ALA A 42 -3.81 -14.13 -1.46
CA ALA A 42 -2.88 -15.01 -2.16
C ALA A 42 -3.38 -16.46 -2.25
N ALA A 43 -4.07 -16.95 -1.21
CA ALA A 43 -4.65 -18.29 -1.22
C ALA A 43 -5.82 -18.40 -2.21
N GLU A 44 -6.61 -17.34 -2.37
CA GLU A 44 -7.73 -17.28 -3.32
C GLU A 44 -7.30 -17.42 -4.79
N ARG A 45 -6.04 -17.08 -5.10
CA ARG A 45 -5.45 -17.23 -6.44
C ARG A 45 -4.88 -18.62 -6.71
N LEU A 46 -4.67 -19.44 -5.69
CA LEU A 46 -4.07 -20.75 -5.87
C LEU A 46 -5.00 -21.68 -6.65
N ALA A 47 -4.43 -22.41 -7.61
CA ALA A 47 -5.16 -23.49 -8.28
C ALA A 47 -5.63 -24.53 -7.24
N PRO A 48 -6.81 -25.17 -7.42
CA PRO A 48 -7.40 -26.03 -6.39
C PRO A 48 -6.48 -27.13 -5.85
N GLN A 49 -5.65 -27.73 -6.72
CA GLN A 49 -4.67 -28.74 -6.31
C GLN A 49 -3.52 -28.17 -5.47
N VAL A 50 -3.10 -26.93 -5.74
CA VAL A 50 -2.04 -26.24 -4.98
C VAL A 50 -2.59 -25.80 -3.64
N TRP A 51 -3.83 -25.30 -3.61
CA TRP A 51 -4.54 -24.95 -2.39
C TRP A 51 -4.67 -26.16 -1.45
N ALA A 52 -5.10 -27.31 -1.98
CA ALA A 52 -5.21 -28.55 -1.19
C ALA A 52 -3.85 -29.00 -0.63
N GLY A 53 -2.78 -28.92 -1.44
CA GLY A 53 -1.42 -29.20 -0.97
C GLY A 53 -0.91 -28.21 0.08
N ALA A 54 -1.37 -26.95 0.05
CA ALA A 54 -1.08 -25.96 1.09
C ALA A 54 -1.81 -26.29 2.40
N GLU A 55 -3.08 -26.68 2.33
CA GLU A 55 -3.87 -27.13 3.49
C GLU A 55 -3.21 -28.33 4.19
N GLU A 56 -2.81 -29.36 3.44
CA GLU A 56 -2.13 -30.54 3.98
C GLU A 56 -0.82 -30.19 4.69
N GLN A 57 -0.02 -29.30 4.10
CA GLN A 57 1.22 -28.84 4.71
C GLN A 57 0.97 -28.03 5.98
N LEU A 58 -0.04 -27.15 5.99
CA LEU A 58 -0.42 -26.39 7.18
C LEU A 58 -0.90 -27.31 8.31
N ALA A 59 -1.75 -28.30 7.99
CA ALA A 59 -2.22 -29.29 8.93
C ALA A 59 -1.04 -30.08 9.55
N ALA A 60 -0.08 -30.53 8.74
CA ALA A 60 1.10 -31.23 9.22
C ALA A 60 1.98 -30.37 10.16
N LYS A 61 2.00 -29.05 9.96
CA LYS A 61 2.80 -28.12 10.76
C LYS A 61 2.19 -27.78 12.13
N THR A 62 0.92 -28.10 12.37
CA THR A 62 0.29 -27.94 13.70
C THR A 62 0.91 -28.79 14.79
N ALA A 63 1.61 -29.87 14.43
CA ALA A 63 2.36 -30.70 15.38
C ALA A 63 3.63 -30.02 15.93
N VAL A 64 4.09 -28.94 15.27
CA VAL A 64 5.37 -28.27 15.55
C VAL A 64 5.18 -26.81 15.95
N TYR A 65 4.24 -26.11 15.29
CA TYR A 65 3.98 -24.70 15.53
C TYR A 65 2.76 -24.49 16.40
N THR A 66 2.82 -23.49 17.27
CA THR A 66 1.64 -23.03 18.01
C THR A 66 0.69 -22.23 17.10
N PRO A 67 -0.58 -22.01 17.50
CA PRO A 67 -1.51 -21.22 16.69
C PRO A 67 -1.04 -19.77 16.45
N SER A 68 -0.19 -19.24 17.34
CA SER A 68 0.41 -17.91 17.19
C SER A 68 1.57 -17.85 16.20
N GLU A 69 2.27 -18.97 15.96
CA GLU A 69 3.43 -19.02 15.07
C GLU A 69 3.06 -19.49 13.66
N LEU A 70 2.00 -20.29 13.55
CA LEU A 70 1.51 -20.82 12.28
C LEU A 70 1.15 -19.75 11.22
N PRO A 71 0.62 -18.55 11.56
CA PRO A 71 0.33 -17.51 10.56
C PRO A 71 1.55 -17.08 9.77
N ALA A 72 2.68 -16.82 10.45
CA ALA A 72 3.89 -16.35 9.78
C ALA A 72 4.45 -17.38 8.80
N TYR A 73 4.42 -18.66 9.19
CA TYR A 73 4.79 -19.76 8.29
C TYR A 73 3.80 -19.88 7.12
N GLY A 74 2.50 -19.89 7.43
CA GLY A 74 1.46 -20.16 6.44
C GLY A 74 1.30 -19.07 5.40
N THR A 75 1.39 -17.80 5.79
CA THR A 75 1.43 -16.68 4.84
C THR A 75 2.59 -16.85 3.86
N ARG A 76 3.79 -17.17 4.37
CA ARG A 76 4.98 -17.34 3.53
C ARG A 76 4.89 -18.55 2.59
N LEU A 77 4.28 -19.64 3.06
CA LEU A 77 3.99 -20.80 2.25
C LEU A 77 3.05 -20.45 1.09
N VAL A 78 1.94 -19.78 1.39
CA VAL A 78 0.94 -19.38 0.40
C VAL A 78 1.53 -18.40 -0.61
N GLU A 79 2.29 -17.39 -0.17
CA GLU A 79 2.97 -16.44 -1.05
C GLU A 79 3.98 -17.13 -1.98
N MET A 80 4.71 -18.13 -1.50
CA MET A 80 5.64 -18.90 -2.33
C MET A 80 4.91 -19.78 -3.36
N LEU A 81 3.71 -20.25 -3.04
CA LEU A 81 2.88 -21.06 -3.92
C LEU A 81 2.08 -20.21 -4.92
N ASP A 82 1.85 -18.94 -4.61
CA ASP A 82 1.21 -17.96 -5.48
C ASP A 82 2.19 -17.49 -6.56
N ALA A 83 2.22 -18.22 -7.67
CA ALA A 83 3.07 -17.90 -8.82
C ALA A 83 2.59 -16.67 -9.60
N ASP A 84 1.30 -16.32 -9.47
CA ASP A 84 0.68 -15.22 -10.21
C ASP A 84 0.91 -13.88 -9.49
N GLY A 85 0.97 -13.90 -8.15
CA GLY A 85 1.10 -12.69 -7.35
C GLY A 85 -0.15 -11.82 -7.44
N PRO A 86 -0.18 -10.67 -6.74
CA PRO A 86 -1.25 -9.69 -6.95
C PRO A 86 -1.20 -9.18 -8.40
N GLU A 87 -2.37 -9.00 -9.01
CA GLU A 87 -2.48 -8.27 -10.27
C GLU A 87 -1.85 -6.87 -10.05
N PRO A 88 -1.01 -6.39 -10.99
CA PRO A 88 -0.50 -5.03 -10.89
C PRO A 88 -1.68 -4.08 -10.73
N ASP A 89 -1.51 -3.11 -9.84
CA ASP A 89 -2.51 -2.08 -9.63
C ASP A 89 -2.62 -1.24 -10.91
N ASP A 90 -3.57 -1.62 -11.77
CA ASP A 90 -3.94 -0.92 -12.98
C ASP A 90 -4.81 0.32 -12.67
N GLU A 91 -5.08 0.62 -11.39
CA GLU A 91 -5.63 1.92 -11.02
C GLU A 91 -4.61 2.98 -11.42
N GLN A 92 -4.92 3.64 -12.53
CA GLN A 92 -4.19 4.81 -12.98
C GLN A 92 -4.10 5.77 -11.80
N PRO A 93 -2.88 6.16 -11.37
CA PRO A 93 -2.72 7.12 -10.29
C PRO A 93 -3.62 8.32 -10.59
N PRO A 94 -4.31 8.89 -9.58
CA PRO A 94 -5.16 10.05 -9.81
C PRO A 94 -4.37 11.11 -10.57
N ASP A 95 -5.01 11.74 -11.56
CA ASP A 95 -4.36 12.76 -12.38
C ASP A 95 -3.65 13.78 -11.48
N PRO A 96 -2.37 14.11 -11.74
CA PRO A 96 -1.63 15.03 -10.90
C PRO A 96 -2.36 16.38 -10.85
N VAL A 97 -2.75 16.79 -9.64
CA VAL A 97 -3.44 18.04 -9.40
C VAL A 97 -2.41 19.17 -9.32
N ASN A 98 -2.46 20.06 -10.31
CA ASN A 98 -1.68 21.29 -10.33
C ASN A 98 -2.63 22.49 -10.22
N GLU A 99 -2.66 23.14 -9.06
CA GLU A 99 -3.58 24.22 -8.74
C GLU A 99 -2.84 25.47 -8.30
N LEU A 100 -3.36 26.64 -8.71
CA LEU A 100 -2.85 27.94 -8.30
C LEU A 100 -4.01 28.84 -7.89
N THR A 101 -4.03 29.25 -6.63
CA THR A 101 -5.03 30.14 -6.06
C THR A 101 -4.44 31.53 -5.83
N LEU A 102 -5.13 32.57 -6.31
CA LEU A 102 -4.80 33.96 -6.06
C LEU A 102 -5.90 34.64 -5.25
N THR A 103 -5.58 35.07 -4.04
CA THR A 103 -6.48 35.84 -3.18
C THR A 103 -6.01 37.28 -3.11
N ARG A 104 -6.77 38.24 -3.65
CA ARG A 104 -6.42 39.66 -3.60
C ARG A 104 -6.77 40.26 -2.24
N HIS A 105 -5.91 41.13 -1.72
CA HIS A 105 -6.25 41.94 -0.55
C HIS A 105 -7.38 42.90 -0.87
N ARG A 106 -8.27 43.16 0.10
CA ARG A 106 -9.43 44.05 -0.09
C ARG A 106 -9.03 45.50 -0.43
N ASP A 107 -7.87 45.93 0.03
CA ASP A 107 -7.31 47.27 -0.20
C ASP A 107 -6.63 47.44 -1.57
N GLY A 108 -6.49 46.36 -2.35
CA GLY A 108 -5.86 46.38 -3.67
C GLY A 108 -4.32 46.46 -3.65
N SER A 109 -3.66 46.39 -2.49
CA SER A 109 -2.20 46.54 -2.35
C SER A 109 -1.40 45.28 -2.72
N GLY A 110 -2.06 44.19 -3.09
CA GLY A 110 -1.43 42.92 -3.42
C GLY A 110 -2.37 41.74 -3.22
N GLY A 111 -1.79 40.58 -2.91
CA GLY A 111 -2.54 39.37 -2.63
C GLY A 111 -1.67 38.20 -2.23
N THR A 112 -2.31 37.10 -1.87
CA THR A 112 -1.70 35.81 -1.57
C THR A 112 -1.78 34.92 -2.80
N LEU A 113 -0.64 34.36 -3.18
CA LEU A 113 -0.53 33.30 -4.19
C LEU A 113 -0.25 31.97 -3.47
N THR A 114 -1.00 30.92 -3.78
CA THR A 114 -0.79 29.58 -3.20
C THR A 114 -0.89 28.54 -4.29
N GLY A 115 0.17 27.75 -4.46
CA GLY A 115 0.25 26.68 -5.45
C GLY A 115 0.30 25.30 -4.80
N ARG A 116 -0.32 24.31 -5.45
CA ARG A 116 -0.16 22.88 -5.18
C ARG A 116 0.22 22.20 -6.48
N PHE A 117 1.29 21.41 -6.47
CA PHE A 117 1.79 20.71 -7.65
C PHE A 117 2.06 19.25 -7.29
N ASP A 118 1.18 18.35 -7.70
CA ASP A 118 1.34 16.90 -7.50
C ASP A 118 2.14 16.25 -8.64
N ASP A 119 2.37 16.97 -9.75
CA ASP A 119 3.35 16.59 -10.78
C ASP A 119 4.78 16.87 -10.29
N ALA A 120 5.54 15.80 -10.06
CA ALA A 120 6.90 15.89 -9.54
C ALA A 120 7.86 16.63 -10.49
N ALA A 121 7.71 16.48 -11.81
CA ALA A 121 8.58 17.13 -12.78
C ALA A 121 8.31 18.64 -12.86
N LEU A 122 7.03 19.03 -12.82
CA LEU A 122 6.65 20.45 -12.77
C LEU A 122 7.08 21.09 -11.46
N SER A 123 6.84 20.42 -10.33
CA SER A 123 7.26 20.89 -9.01
C SER A 123 8.78 21.10 -8.94
N ASP A 124 9.56 20.11 -9.38
CA ASP A 124 11.02 20.18 -9.38
C ASP A 124 11.55 21.29 -10.28
N ALA A 125 10.94 21.50 -11.45
CA ALA A 125 11.29 22.60 -12.34
C ALA A 125 11.04 23.98 -11.70
N ILE A 126 9.90 24.16 -11.02
CA ILE A 126 9.56 25.41 -10.32
C ILE A 126 10.51 25.65 -9.15
N VAL A 127 10.76 24.64 -8.32
CA VAL A 127 11.66 24.72 -7.17
C VAL A 127 13.08 25.04 -7.63
N THR A 128 13.60 24.30 -8.62
CA THR A 128 14.94 24.52 -9.17
C THR A 128 15.11 25.94 -9.71
N LEU A 129 14.12 26.44 -10.45
CA LEU A 129 14.15 27.81 -10.98
C LEU A 129 14.16 28.85 -9.86
N LEU A 130 13.28 28.71 -8.87
CA LEU A 130 13.17 29.67 -7.77
C LEU A 130 14.39 29.62 -6.84
N ASP A 131 14.95 28.44 -6.58
CA ASP A 131 16.15 28.28 -5.77
C ASP A 131 17.38 28.90 -6.46
N ALA A 132 17.54 28.67 -7.77
CA ALA A 132 18.62 29.27 -8.55
C ALA A 132 18.57 30.80 -8.54
N LYS A 133 17.36 31.38 -8.50
CA LYS A 133 17.12 32.83 -8.52
C LYS A 133 17.10 33.47 -7.13
N SER A 134 16.79 32.71 -6.08
CA SER A 134 16.71 33.20 -4.70
C SER A 134 17.98 32.96 -3.87
N ALA A 135 19.01 32.36 -4.48
CA ALA A 135 20.31 32.16 -3.87
C ALA A 135 20.90 33.47 -3.33
N PRO A 136 21.55 33.46 -2.15
CA PRO A 136 22.20 34.65 -1.60
C PRO A 136 23.26 35.17 -2.58
N LEU A 137 23.20 36.46 -2.92
CA LEU A 137 24.13 37.05 -3.90
C LEU A 137 25.55 37.22 -3.33
N THR A 138 25.67 37.40 -2.01
CA THR A 138 26.94 37.53 -1.28
C THR A 138 26.80 36.91 0.11
N GLY A 139 27.93 36.68 0.80
CA GLY A 139 27.94 36.15 2.17
C GLY A 139 27.30 37.08 3.23
N ASP A 140 27.08 38.35 2.86
CA ASP A 140 26.45 39.38 3.71
C ASP A 140 25.00 39.68 3.29
N ASP A 141 24.34 38.77 2.58
CA ASP A 141 22.93 38.93 2.22
C ASP A 141 22.01 38.61 3.40
N ASP A 142 21.72 39.64 4.19
CA ASP A 142 20.86 39.56 5.39
C ASP A 142 19.36 39.43 5.06
N ARG A 143 18.96 39.38 3.77
CA ARG A 143 17.54 39.26 3.41
C ARG A 143 17.02 37.87 3.80
N PRO A 144 15.84 37.81 4.47
CA PRO A 144 15.24 36.52 4.82
C PRO A 144 14.90 35.73 3.56
N ALA A 145 15.00 34.40 3.63
CA ALA A 145 14.77 33.50 2.50
C ALA A 145 13.43 33.75 1.79
N ALA A 146 12.36 33.97 2.56
CA ALA A 146 11.03 34.29 2.01
C ALA A 146 11.01 35.55 1.14
N ARG A 147 11.79 36.58 1.50
CA ARG A 147 11.90 37.81 0.70
C ARG A 147 12.66 37.56 -0.60
N ARG A 148 13.78 36.82 -0.54
CA ARG A 148 14.55 36.45 -1.73
C ARG A 148 13.74 35.60 -2.69
N LEU A 149 12.92 34.69 -2.17
CA LEU A 149 12.00 33.87 -2.95
C LEU A 149 10.92 34.70 -3.64
N ALA A 150 10.34 35.69 -2.94
CA ALA A 150 9.35 36.59 -3.53
C ALA A 150 9.95 37.48 -4.63
N GLU A 151 11.15 37.99 -4.42
CA GLU A 151 11.89 38.78 -5.42
C GLU A 151 12.27 37.91 -6.65
N ALA A 152 12.70 36.66 -6.42
CA ALA A 152 12.96 35.68 -7.48
C ALA A 152 11.71 35.36 -8.31
N LEU A 153 10.56 35.16 -7.65
CA LEU A 153 9.28 34.95 -8.34
C LEU A 153 8.91 36.18 -9.18
N ALA A 154 9.14 37.39 -8.66
CA ALA A 154 8.88 38.62 -9.41
C ALA A 154 9.80 38.77 -10.64
N GLU A 155 11.07 38.36 -10.53
CA GLU A 155 12.01 38.35 -11.66
C GLU A 155 11.60 37.35 -12.75
N VAL A 156 11.10 36.17 -12.39
CA VAL A 156 10.61 35.16 -13.36
C VAL A 156 9.34 35.63 -14.08
N CYS A 157 8.49 36.39 -13.39
CA CYS A 157 7.20 36.87 -13.93
C CYS A 157 7.29 38.21 -14.68
N GLY A 158 8.39 38.95 -14.54
CA GLY A 158 8.59 40.30 -15.11
C GLY A 158 9.45 40.30 -16.36
#